data_AF-A0A352NE02-F1
#
_entry.id   AF-A0A352NE02-F1
#
_cell.length_a   1.000
_cell.length_b   1.000
_cell.length_c   1.000
_cell.angle_alpha   90.00
_cell.angle_beta   90.00
_cell.angle_gamma   90.00
#
_symmetry.space_group_name_H-M   'P 1'
#
loop_
_entity.id
_entity.type
_entity.pdbx_description
1 polymer ?
#
loop_
_entity_poly.entity_id
_entity_poly.type
_entity_poly.pdbx_seq_one_letter_code
_entity_poly.pdbx_strand_id
1 'polypeptide(L)'
;PNSLSAGASTSIFGLFAAIAGIGFFTGHPLLKQIGKTFTVLIAINLFFNLFNLSTVNIWSHLGGAVGGLLLAPVFPPKYFKNSVPMQNRILSGVTVVILFMVFLILPFIK
;
A
#
# COMPACT_ATOMS: atom_id res chain seq x y z
N PRO A 1 -19.42 9.60 -22.05
CA PRO A 1 -18.81 8.72 -21.04
C PRO A 1 -17.53 9.37 -20.46
N ASN A 2 -17.68 10.18 -19.41
CA ASN A 2 -16.54 10.58 -18.60
C ASN A 2 -16.28 9.43 -17.62
N SER A 3 -15.43 8.48 -18.02
CA SER A 3 -14.85 7.52 -17.08
C SER A 3 -13.94 8.31 -16.14
N LEU A 4 -14.53 8.92 -15.12
CA LEU A 4 -13.84 9.42 -13.95
C LEU A 4 -12.97 8.26 -13.48
N SER A 5 -11.66 8.41 -13.64
CA SER A 5 -10.63 7.48 -13.21
C SER A 5 -10.53 7.50 -11.68
N ALA A 6 -11.66 7.28 -11.01
CA ALA A 6 -11.78 7.16 -9.57
C ALA A 6 -11.17 5.82 -9.18
N GLY A 7 -9.85 5.81 -8.97
CA GLY A 7 -9.13 4.65 -8.41
C GLY A 7 -7.86 4.22 -9.12
N ALA A 8 -7.52 4.74 -10.31
CA ALA A 8 -6.27 4.34 -10.99
C ALA A 8 -5.03 4.77 -10.18
N SER A 9 -5.01 6.02 -9.71
CA SER A 9 -3.91 6.54 -8.88
C SER A 9 -3.83 5.84 -7.51
N THR A 10 -4.98 5.52 -6.90
CA THR A 10 -5.03 4.72 -5.66
C THR A 10 -4.34 3.37 -5.83
N SER A 11 -4.61 2.64 -6.91
CA SER A 11 -3.97 1.35 -7.21
C SER A 11 -2.47 1.50 -7.47
N ILE A 12 -2.04 2.57 -8.12
CA ILE A 12 -0.61 2.86 -8.33
C ILE A 12 0.10 3.09 -7.00
N PHE A 13 -0.49 3.87 -6.10
CA PHE A 13 0.05 4.05 -4.74
C PHE A 13 0.14 2.72 -3.98
N GLY A 14 -0.87 1.86 -4.12
CA GLY A 14 -0.84 0.50 -3.58
C GLY A 14 0.31 -0.32 -4.14
N LEU A 15 0.55 -0.30 -5.46
CA LEU A 15 1.67 -1.02 -6.07
C LEU A 15 3.03 -0.47 -5.65
N PHE A 16 3.19 0.85 -5.62
CA PHE A 16 4.43 1.50 -5.17
C PHE A 16 4.76 1.12 -3.73
N ALA A 17 3.77 1.20 -2.84
CA ALA A 17 3.95 0.83 -1.44
C ALA A 17 4.16 -0.67 -1.27
N ALA A 18 3.53 -1.52 -2.10
CA ALA A 18 3.76 -2.96 -2.07
C ALA A 18 5.20 -3.31 -2.46
N ILE A 19 5.75 -2.70 -3.51
CA ILE A 19 7.13 -2.94 -3.94
C ILE A 19 8.13 -2.41 -2.89
N ALA A 20 7.87 -1.22 -2.34
CA ALA A 20 8.66 -0.69 -1.22
C ALA A 20 8.61 -1.62 0.01
N GLY A 21 7.43 -2.14 0.33
CA GLY A 21 7.21 -3.13 1.38
C GLY A 21 7.97 -4.42 1.15
N ILE A 22 7.93 -4.98 -0.06
CA ILE A 22 8.69 -6.19 -0.41
C ILE A 22 10.19 -5.93 -0.19
N GLY A 23 10.73 -4.80 -0.65
CA GLY A 23 12.14 -4.44 -0.41
C GLY A 23 12.48 -4.33 1.08
N PHE A 24 11.58 -3.74 1.87
CA PHE A 24 11.73 -3.64 3.32
C PHE A 24 11.72 -5.03 3.99
N PHE A 25 10.69 -5.84 3.76
CA PHE A 25 10.46 -7.11 4.45
C PHE A 25 11.41 -8.23 4.03
N THR A 26 11.88 -8.23 2.79
CA THR A 26 12.79 -9.27 2.26
C THR A 26 14.25 -8.94 2.51
N GLY A 27 14.58 -7.68 2.80
CA GLY A 27 15.96 -7.23 2.97
C GLY A 27 16.77 -7.10 1.68
N HIS A 28 16.22 -7.49 0.52
CA HIS A 28 16.97 -7.64 -0.73
C HIS A 28 17.51 -6.28 -1.27
N PRO A 29 18.82 -6.13 -1.53
CA PRO A 29 19.43 -4.84 -1.89
C PRO A 29 18.77 -4.15 -3.09
N LEU A 30 18.54 -4.88 -4.18
CA LEU A 30 17.91 -4.34 -5.39
C LEU A 30 16.47 -3.86 -5.12
N LEU A 31 15.68 -4.63 -4.37
CA LEU A 31 14.29 -4.29 -4.08
C LEU A 31 14.21 -3.11 -3.11
N LYS A 32 15.16 -2.98 -2.18
CA LYS A 32 15.29 -1.78 -1.34
C LYS A 32 15.61 -0.55 -2.16
N GLN A 33 16.48 -0.67 -3.17
CA GLN A 33 16.81 0.47 -4.04
C GLN A 33 15.59 0.92 -4.85
N ILE A 34 14.89 -0.02 -5.52
CA ILE A 34 13.67 0.26 -6.27
C ILE A 34 12.57 0.81 -5.32
N GLY A 35 12.42 0.18 -4.15
CA GLY A 35 11.48 0.58 -3.12
C GLY A 35 11.70 2.02 -2.65
N LYS A 36 12.95 2.46 -2.45
CA LYS A 36 13.27 3.85 -2.11
C LYS A 36 12.77 4.83 -3.16
N THR A 37 12.97 4.53 -4.45
CA THR A 37 12.45 5.37 -5.54
C THR A 37 10.94 5.49 -5.47
N PHE A 38 10.22 4.38 -5.27
CA PHE A 38 8.76 4.41 -5.15
C PHE A 38 8.26 5.10 -3.88
N THR A 39 8.96 4.96 -2.75
CA THR A 39 8.66 5.73 -1.53
C THR A 39 8.83 7.23 -1.75
N VAL A 40 9.88 7.65 -2.47
CA VAL A 40 10.07 9.07 -2.84
C VAL A 40 8.94 9.57 -3.73
N LEU A 41 8.51 8.78 -4.72
CA LEU A 41 7.37 9.15 -5.56
C LEU A 41 6.08 9.29 -4.74
N ILE A 42 5.80 8.36 -3.82
CA ILE A 42 4.66 8.47 -2.89
C ILE A 42 4.76 9.78 -2.09
N ALA A 43 5.92 10.05 -1.48
CA ALA A 43 6.13 11.22 -0.64
C ALA A 43 5.93 12.54 -1.40
N ILE A 44 6.50 12.66 -2.60
CA ILE A 44 6.34 13.85 -3.45
C ILE A 44 4.88 14.04 -3.88
N ASN A 45 4.19 12.96 -4.26
CA ASN A 45 2.79 13.07 -4.66
C ASN A 45 1.87 13.44 -3.48
N LEU A 46 2.12 12.91 -2.29
CA LEU A 46 1.38 13.31 -1.08
C LEU A 46 1.68 14.76 -0.70
N PHE A 47 2.93 15.21 -0.85
CA PHE A 47 3.31 16.60 -0.63
C PHE A 47 2.52 17.53 -1.55
N PHE A 48 2.43 17.25 -2.86
CA PHE A 48 1.63 18.06 -3.78
C PHE A 48 0.12 18.00 -3.49
N ASN A 49 -0.39 16.86 -3.00
CA ASN A 49 -1.79 16.75 -2.56
C ASN A 49 -2.12 17.74 -1.42
N LEU A 50 -1.20 17.99 -0.49
CA LEU A 50 -1.42 18.93 0.63
C LEU A 50 -1.65 20.37 0.16
N PHE A 51 -1.12 20.74 -1.02
CA PHE A 51 -1.32 22.05 -1.63
C PHE A 51 -2.51 22.09 -2.60
N ASN A 52 -3.38 21.07 -2.57
CA ASN A 52 -4.55 20.93 -3.45
C ASN A 52 -4.20 20.94 -4.96
N LEU A 53 -2.99 20.51 -5.31
CA LEU A 53 -2.52 20.45 -6.71
C LEU A 53 -2.98 19.17 -7.43
N SER A 54 -3.82 18.33 -6.80
CA SER A 54 -4.31 17.06 -7.32
C SER A 54 -5.83 16.99 -7.27
N THR A 55 -6.43 16.34 -8.27
CA THR A 55 -7.88 16.19 -8.43
C THR A 55 -8.50 15.11 -7.53
N VAL A 56 -7.68 14.28 -6.88
CA VAL A 56 -8.11 13.12 -6.09
C VAL A 56 -7.74 13.33 -4.62
N ASN A 57 -8.59 12.90 -3.70
CA ASN A 57 -8.43 13.09 -2.26
C ASN A 57 -7.21 12.33 -1.69
N ILE A 58 -6.38 13.01 -0.88
CA ILE A 58 -5.22 12.46 -0.17
C ILE A 58 -5.52 11.18 0.63
N TRP A 59 -6.71 11.08 1.24
CA TRP A 59 -7.12 9.89 2.02
C TRP A 59 -7.21 8.64 1.14
N SER A 60 -7.55 8.79 -0.14
CA SER A 60 -7.58 7.67 -1.08
C SER A 60 -6.17 7.20 -1.43
N HIS A 61 -5.19 8.11 -1.56
CA HIS A 61 -3.79 7.75 -1.81
C HIS A 61 -3.14 7.13 -0.59
N LEU A 62 -3.44 7.66 0.61
CA LEU A 62 -2.96 7.11 1.87
C LEU A 62 -3.52 5.70 2.10
N GLY A 63 -4.82 5.50 1.88
CA GLY A 63 -5.46 4.17 1.95
C GLY A 63 -4.83 3.17 0.98
N GLY A 64 -4.59 3.59 -0.27
CA GLY A 64 -3.88 2.80 -1.27
C GLY A 64 -2.48 2.39 -0.81
N ALA A 65 -1.67 3.35 -0.36
CA ALA A 65 -0.31 3.10 0.11
C ALA A 65 -0.27 2.17 1.34
N VAL A 66 -1.10 2.43 2.34
CA VAL A 66 -1.17 1.59 3.55
C VAL A 66 -1.63 0.18 3.20
N GLY A 67 -2.67 0.04 2.38
CA GLY A 67 -3.17 -1.25 1.91
C GLY A 67 -2.10 -2.04 1.14
N GLY A 68 -1.40 -1.39 0.21
CA GLY A 68 -0.29 -1.99 -0.54
C GLY A 68 0.86 -2.46 0.35
N LEU A 69 1.26 -1.65 1.32
CA LEU A 69 2.32 -1.98 2.28
C LEU A 69 1.94 -3.19 3.15
N LEU A 70 0.69 -3.25 3.63
CA LEU A 70 0.17 -4.36 4.43
C LEU A 70 0.07 -5.65 3.61
N LEU A 71 -0.27 -5.57 2.34
CA LEU A 71 -0.39 -6.76 1.47
C LEU A 71 0.96 -7.30 1.01
N ALA A 72 2.02 -6.49 0.97
CA ALA A 72 3.37 -6.90 0.56
C ALA A 72 3.90 -8.17 1.26
N PRO A 73 3.89 -8.29 2.61
CA PRO A 73 4.34 -9.50 3.30
C PRO A 73 3.30 -10.63 3.27
N VAL A 74 2.02 -10.33 3.02
CA VAL A 74 0.96 -11.35 2.90
C VAL A 74 1.12 -12.12 1.58
N PHE A 75 1.32 -11.38 0.48
CA PHE A 75 1.46 -11.89 -0.88
C PHE A 75 2.83 -11.56 -1.51
N PRO A 76 3.95 -11.99 -0.92
CA PRO A 76 5.25 -11.78 -1.53
C PRO A 76 5.39 -12.66 -2.79
N PRO A 77 6.17 -12.24 -3.80
CA PRO A 77 6.50 -13.08 -4.94
C PRO A 77 7.09 -14.41 -4.47
N LYS A 78 6.76 -15.52 -5.17
CA LYS A 78 7.15 -16.89 -4.78
C LYS A 78 8.65 -17.00 -4.43
N TYR A 79 9.50 -16.35 -5.23
CA TYR A 79 10.95 -16.34 -5.05
C TYR A 79 11.40 -15.73 -3.72
N PHE A 80 10.68 -14.73 -3.19
CA PHE A 80 11.03 -14.02 -1.96
C PHE A 80 10.22 -14.47 -0.73
N LYS A 81 9.33 -15.46 -0.88
CA LYS A 81 8.42 -15.90 0.19
C LYS A 81 9.15 -16.33 1.46
N ASN A 82 10.27 -17.03 1.33
CA ASN A 82 11.07 -17.51 2.45
C ASN A 82 11.93 -16.41 3.09
N SER A 83 12.15 -15.30 2.37
CA SER A 83 12.88 -14.13 2.88
C SER A 83 12.02 -13.22 3.75
N VAL A 84 10.69 -13.34 3.68
CA VAL A 84 9.77 -12.58 4.54
C VAL A 84 9.51 -13.35 5.83
N PRO A 85 9.83 -12.79 7.01
CA PRO A 85 9.58 -13.45 8.29
C PRO A 85 8.10 -13.82 8.45
N MET A 86 7.82 -15.07 8.85
CA MET A 86 6.45 -15.58 9.00
C MET A 86 5.59 -14.70 9.93
N GLN A 87 6.18 -14.16 10.99
CA GLN A 87 5.52 -13.24 11.92
C GLN A 87 4.95 -12.01 11.20
N ASN A 88 5.71 -11.39 10.30
CA ASN A 88 5.24 -10.22 9.55
C ASN A 88 4.08 -10.57 8.61
N ARG A 89 4.11 -11.78 8.02
CA ARG A 89 3.04 -12.28 7.14
C ARG A 89 1.74 -12.47 7.92
N ILE A 90 1.83 -13.09 9.10
CA ILE A 90 0.67 -13.33 9.97
C ILE A 90 0.14 -12.00 10.51
N LEU A 91 1.00 -11.16 11.09
CA LEU A 91 0.59 -9.87 11.66
C LEU A 91 -0.10 -9.00 10.61
N SER A 92 0.50 -8.83 9.43
CA SER A 92 -0.11 -8.05 8.36
C SER A 92 -1.40 -8.69 7.85
N GLY A 93 -1.46 -10.02 7.71
CA GLY A 93 -2.67 -10.73 7.29
C GLY A 93 -3.82 -10.54 8.27
N VAL A 94 -3.56 -10.70 9.57
CA VAL A 94 -4.53 -10.45 10.65
C VAL A 94 -4.99 -9.00 10.63
N THR A 95 -4.07 -8.04 10.51
CA THR A 95 -4.40 -6.62 10.42
C THR A 95 -5.31 -6.33 9.22
N VAL A 96 -5.04 -6.89 8.04
CA VAL A 96 -5.90 -6.72 6.86
C VAL A 96 -7.30 -7.30 7.10
N VAL A 97 -7.40 -8.50 7.68
CA VAL A 97 -8.69 -9.12 7.97
C VAL A 97 -9.48 -8.31 9.00
N ILE A 98 -8.82 -7.81 10.07
CA ILE A 98 -9.45 -6.95 11.07
C ILE A 98 -9.95 -5.66 10.43
N LEU A 99 -9.10 -4.97 9.66
CA LEU A 99 -9.49 -3.73 8.98
C LEU A 99 -10.66 -3.95 8.02
N PHE A 100 -10.65 -5.06 7.28
CA PHE A 100 -11.74 -5.43 6.40
C PHE A 100 -13.05 -5.68 7.17
N MET A 101 -13.00 -6.46 8.25
CA MET A 101 -14.18 -6.72 9.10
C MET A 101 -14.69 -5.44 9.75
N VAL A 102 -13.81 -4.59 10.29
CA VAL A 102 -14.19 -3.29 10.85
C VAL A 102 -14.88 -2.45 9.78
N PHE A 103 -14.33 -2.35 8.57
CA PHE A 103 -14.93 -1.57 7.50
C PHE A 103 -16.31 -2.09 7.07
N LEU A 104 -16.50 -3.41 7.10
CA LEU A 104 -17.80 -4.03 6.83
C LEU A 104 -18.82 -3.79 7.95
N ILE A 105 -18.39 -3.79 9.21
CA ILE A 105 -19.30 -3.67 10.36
C ILE A 105 -19.61 -2.20 10.68
N LEU A 106 -18.67 -1.29 10.45
CA LEU A 106 -18.79 0.14 10.76
C LEU A 106 -20.13 0.77 10.32
N PRO A 107 -20.64 0.55 9.09
CA PRO A 107 -21.93 1.13 8.66
C PRO A 107 -23.14 0.64 9.45
N PHE A 108 -23.02 -0.48 10.18
CA PHE A 108 -24.09 -1.08 10.96
C PHE A 108 -24.02 -0.72 12.45
N ILE A 109 -22.90 -0.12 12.89
CA ILE A 109 -22.76 0.44 14.24
C ILE A 109 -23.35 1.86 14.19
N LYS A 110 -24.56 2.01 14.73
CA LYS A 110 -25.20 3.32 14.91
C LYS A 110 -24.53 4.12 16.03
#